data_AF-A0A401UIT6-F1
#
_entry.id   AF-A0A401UIT6-F1
#
_cell.length_a   1.000
_cell.length_b   1.000
_cell.length_c   1.000
_cell.angle_alpha   90.00
_cell.angle_beta   90.00
_cell.angle_gamma   90.00
#
_symmetry.space_group_name_H-M   'P 1'
#
loop_
_entity.id
_entity.type
_entity.pdbx_description
1 polymer ?
#
loop_
_entity_poly.entity_id
_entity_poly.type
_entity_poly.pdbx_seq_one_letter_code
_entity_poly.pdbx_strand_id
1 'polypeptide(L)' 'MVLIFAVELLCGLLLKSVLGVCPWNYENKTLSIGGIITLGYAPVWIVVGIIFEKIHDAIICIESSINCNSK' A
#
# COMPACT_ATOMS: atom_id res chain seq x y z
N MET A 1 -6.14 5.67 4.41
CA MET A 1 -4.84 6.37 4.43
C MET A 1 -4.09 6.19 5.76
N VAL A 2 -4.67 6.52 6.91
CA VAL A 2 -4.01 6.38 8.23
C VAL A 2 -3.49 4.96 8.50
N LEU A 3 -4.28 3.93 8.17
CA LEU A 3 -3.87 2.53 8.32
C LEU A 3 -2.67 2.15 7.45
N ILE A 4 -2.60 2.65 6.21
CA ILE A 4 -1.49 2.36 5.30
C ILE A 4 -0.19 2.91 5.87
N PHE A 5 -0.21 4.17 6.33
CA PHE A 5 0.97 4.76 6.99
C PHE A 5 1.31 4.10 8.32
N ALA A 6 0.32 3.65 9.10
CA ALA A 6 0.57 2.93 10.34
C ALA A 6 1.26 1.59 10.09
N VAL A 7 0.81 0.83 9.08
CA VAL A 7 1.45 -0.44 8.69
C VAL A 7 2.83 -0.20 8.09
N GLU A 8 3.00 0.82 7.24
CA GLU A 8 4.29 1.16 6.65
C GLU A 8 5.32 1.56 7.73
N LEU A 9 4.89 2.37 8.71
CA LEU A 9 5.71 2.74 9.86
C LEU A 9 6.06 1.50 10.72
N LEU A 10 5.07 0.67 11.05
CA LEU A 10 5.28 -0.52 11.87
C LEU A 10 6.20 -1.53 11.19
N CYS A 11 5.96 -1.81 9.90
CA CYS A 11 6.81 -2.68 9.09
C CYS A 11 8.22 -2.11 8.98
N GLY A 12 8.38 -0.81 8.68
CA GLY A 12 9.70 -0.19 8.60
C GLY A 12 10.46 -0.21 9.92
N LEU A 13 9.77 0.00 11.05
CA LEU A 13 10.36 -0.13 12.39
C LEU A 13 10.74 -1.58 12.72
N LEU A 14 9.86 -2.54 12.44
CA LEU A 14 10.15 -3.97 12.63
C LEU A 14 11.32 -4.41 11.77
N LEU A 15 11.35 -4.00 10.50
CA LEU A 15 12.40 -4.40 9.56
C LEU A 15 13.75 -3.76 9.94
N LYS A 16 13.74 -2.49 10.35
CA LYS A 16 14.92 -1.82 10.92
C LYS A 16 15.38 -2.49 12.21
N SER A 17 14.46 -3.00 13.04
CA SER A 17 14.79 -3.71 14.28
C SER A 17 15.30 -5.13 14.06
N VAL A 18 14.80 -5.85 13.05
CA VAL A 18 15.14 -7.27 12.80
C VAL A 18 16.34 -7.40 11.88
N LEU A 19 16.37 -6.64 10.78
CA LEU A 19 17.42 -6.70 9.75
C LEU A 19 18.46 -5.59 9.89
N GLY A 20 18.26 -4.63 10.80
CA GLY A 20 19.15 -3.47 10.97
C GLY A 20 19.03 -2.41 9.87
N VAL A 21 18.32 -2.71 8.78
CA VAL A 21 18.17 -1.85 7.61
C VAL A 21 16.70 -1.76 7.18
N CYS A 22 16.27 -0.55 6.80
CA CYS A 22 15.00 -0.36 6.12
C CYS A 22 15.31 -0.24 4.61
N PRO A 23 14.85 -1.19 3.77
CA PRO A 23 15.18 -1.21 2.34
C PRO A 23 14.61 0.00 1.59
N TRP A 24 13.52 0.59 2.08
CA TRP A 24 13.08 1.92 1.68
C TRP A 24 13.51 2.93 2.75
N ASN A 25 14.61 3.63 2.49
CA ASN A 25 15.06 4.73 3.34
C ASN A 25 14.69 6.07 2.68
N TYR A 26 13.73 6.78 3.28
CA TYR A 26 13.28 8.10 2.83
C TYR A 26 13.89 9.25 3.65
N GLU A 27 14.95 9.01 4.45
CA GLU A 27 15.63 10.02 5.27
C GLU A 27 16.00 11.30 4.50
N ASN A 28 16.30 11.20 3.20
CA ASN A 28 16.66 12.34 2.36
C ASN A 28 15.49 13.16 1.79
N LYS A 29 14.23 12.82 2.10
CA LYS A 29 13.05 13.60 1.66
C LYS A 29 12.52 14.51 2.76
N THR A 30 12.30 15.79 2.41
CA THR A 30 11.87 16.89 3.29
C THR A 30 10.52 16.67 3.99
N LEU A 31 9.70 15.76 3.48
CA LEU A 31 8.37 15.39 4.02
C LEU A 31 8.35 13.94 4.54
N SER A 32 9.51 13.38 4.91
CA SER A 32 9.57 12.06 5.54
C SER A 32 9.37 12.17 7.06
N ILE A 33 8.59 11.24 7.63
CA ILE A 33 8.45 11.08 9.07
C ILE A 33 9.30 9.88 9.47
N GLY A 34 10.34 10.13 10.28
CA GLY A 34 11.25 9.11 10.79
C GLY A 34 12.06 8.38 9.71
N GLY A 35 12.14 8.91 8.48
CA GLY A 35 12.83 8.26 7.35
C GLY A 35 12.13 7.01 6.79
N ILE A 36 10.96 6.65 7.34
CA ILE A 36 10.25 5.39 7.04
C ILE A 36 9.02 5.63 6.18
N ILE A 37 8.24 6.69 6.47
CA ILE A 37 7.06 7.08 5.68
C ILE A 37 7.27 8.46 5.08
N THR A 38 6.67 8.73 3.92
CA THR A 38 6.74 10.07 3.29
C THR A 38 5.36 10.56 2.87
N LEU A 39 4.98 11.72 3.40
CA LEU A 39 3.67 12.34 3.14
C LEU A 39 3.45 12.68 1.66
N GLY A 40 4.53 12.84 0.89
CA GLY A 40 4.47 13.07 -0.55
C GLY A 40 3.91 11.89 -1.35
N TYR A 41 3.87 10.68 -0.78
CA TYR A 41 3.28 9.51 -1.42
C TYR A 41 1.77 9.35 -1.13
N ALA A 42 1.17 10.20 -0.29
CA ALA A 42 -0.28 10.20 -0.09
C ALA A 42 -1.09 10.20 -1.40
N PRO A 43 -0.82 11.07 -2.40
CA PRO A 43 -1.53 11.02 -3.68
C PRO A 43 -1.30 9.71 -4.44
N VAL A 44 -0.10 9.12 -4.37
CA VAL A 44 0.20 7.83 -5.00
C VAL A 44 -0.65 6.72 -4.36
N TRP A 45 -0.74 6.70 -3.04
CA TRP A 45 -1.56 5.72 -2.31
C TRP A 45 -3.06 5.88 -2.57
N ILE A 46 -3.56 7.09 -2.84
CA ILE A 46 -4.94 7.30 -3.29
C ILE A 46 -5.16 6.65 -4.65
N VAL A 47 -4.26 6.90 -5.61
CA VAL A 47 -4.35 6.32 -6.96
C VAL A 47 -4.30 4.79 -6.89
N VAL A 48 -3.40 4.24 -6.07
CA VAL A 48 -3.33 2.79 -5.81
C VAL A 48 -4.67 2.28 -5.25
N GLY A 49 -5.27 2.97 -4.27
CA GLY A 49 -6.58 2.62 -3.74
C GLY A 49 -7.67 2.52 -4.83
N ILE A 50 -7.74 3.52 -5.72
CA ILE A 50 -8.70 3.52 -6.84
C ILE A 50 -8.43 2.35 -7.80
N ILE A 51 -7.17 2.04 -8.09
CA ILE A 51 -6.81 0.89 -8.93
C ILE A 51 -7.27 -0.41 -8.27
N PHE A 52 -7.08 -0.56 -6.96
CA PHE A 52 -7.54 -1.74 -6.22
C PHE A 52 -9.06 -1.91 -6.27
N GLU A 53 -9.83 -0.82 -6.17
CA GLU A 53 -11.29 -0.88 -6.36
C GLU A 53 -11.65 -1.42 -7.74
N LYS A 54 -11.00 -0.92 -8.80
CA LYS A 54 -11.24 -1.42 -10.17
C LYS A 54 -10.86 -2.89 -10.35
N ILE A 55 -9.77 -3.33 -9.71
CA ILE A 55 -9.35 -4.73 -9.74
C ILE A 55 -10.39 -5.60 -9.02
N HIS A 56 -10.86 -5.16 -7.85
CA HIS A 56 -11.90 -5.85 -7.10
C HIS A 56 -13.20 -6.00 -7.90
N ASP A 57 -13.65 -4.93 -8.56
CA ASP A 57 -14.82 -4.97 -9.44
C ASP A 57 -14.60 -5.90 -10.64
N ALA A 58 -13.40 -5.92 -11.21
CA ALA A 58 -13.06 -6.83 -12.29
C ALA A 58 -13.10 -8.30 -11.83
N ILE A 59 -12.61 -8.59 -10.62
CA ILE A 59 -12.66 -9.94 -10.04
C ILE A 59 -14.12 -10.38 -9.83
N ILE A 60 -14.96 -9.51 -9.26
CA ILE A 60 -16.40 -9.80 -9.06
C ILE A 60 -17.10 -10.01 -10.41
N CYS A 61 -16.78 -9.18 -11.40
CA CYS A 61 -17.33 -9.31 -12.75
C CYS A 61 -16.96 -10.68 -13.36
N ILE A 62 -15.70 -11.10 -13.24
CA ILE A 62 -15.24 -12.40 -13.72
C ILE A 62 -15.95 -13.54 -12.98
N GLU A 63 -16.04 -13.48 -11.65
CA GLU A 63 -16.73 -14.49 -10.84
C GLU A 63 -18.19 -14.63 -11.26
N SER A 64 -18.89 -13.51 -11.43
CA SER A 64 -20.29 -13.50 -11.86
C SER A 64 -20.47 -14.08 -13.27
N SER A 65 -19.51 -13.85 -14.18
CA SER A 65 -19.52 -14.38 -15.54
C SER A 65 -19.30 -15.89 -15.57
N ILE A 66 -18.38 -16.40 -14.75
CA ILE A 66 -18.12 -17.84 -14.59
C ILE A 66 -19.36 -18.54 -14.01
N ASN A 67 -19.96 -17.96 -12.96
CA ASN A 67 -21.14 -18.54 -12.32
C ASN A 67 -22.36 -18.57 -13.24
N CYS A 68 -22.51 -17.59 -14.14
CA CYS A 68 -23.57 -17.55 -15.15
C CYS A 68 -23.39 -18.63 -16.23
N ASN A 69 -22.16 -18.86 -16.69
CA ASN A 69 -21.84 -19.86 -17.72
C ASN A 69 -21.91 -21.32 -17.20
N SER A 70 -21.89 -21.51 -15.87
CA SER A 70 -22.02 -22.83 -15.25
C SER A 70 -23.48 -23.29 -15.04
N LYS A 71 -24.48 -22.47 -15.34
CA LYS A 71 -25.91 -22.82 -15.32
C LYS A 71 -26.44 -23.10 -16.72
#